data_AF-A0A8X6R4X7-F1
#
_entry.id   AF-A0A8X6R4X7-F1
#
_cell.length_a   1.000
_cell.length_b   1.000
_cell.length_c   1.000
_cell.angle_alpha   90.00
_cell.angle_beta   90.00
_cell.angle_gamma   90.00
#
_symmetry.space_group_name_H-M   'P 1'
#
loop_
_entity.id
_entity.type
_entity.pdbx_description
1 polymer ?
#
loop_
_entity_poly.entity_id
_entity_poly.type
_entity_poly.pdbx_seq_one_letter_code
_entity_poly.pdbx_strand_id
1 'polypeptide(L)'
;MGRYISSNEAIWHILSFPIHERDPAVEHLAIHLENGQRVYFTEENVLQRAFEAPKTTLTEFLHCVKNLMFLANSRRHWCMVMFHVISHGTNPVKNGSHGNKEKPHPSITGIFKAKTLGRLYTVHPKQRECFYLRLLLVNVPGPTSFEFLRTVNGRVFNTYQDACRELQLLEDDNHWDLTLADAALTSTPNNIRQLFAIILTTCYPSQAQTLWEKYKNCMTEDILHRIRQTNQSQNIDYTPEMYNEALVLIEDLCVLISNLPLNHYGMPSPNRPATDLVNTDLQRENQYDHGSLATIIMNSEPLLTAEQKIIYDRIMLAVAAEQGGFFWMHPVEPNSGIAAVLRKSSIIIWDECTMAHKYSLEALNRTMQDLNSNNKLFGGAILLLSGDFRQTLPVIPRSTFADEINACLKQSFLWRSVETLRLTINMRVQLQNDPSAQIFSEQLLHIGNGKIELQLNTQCIKLPDNFCTVVQDKNELIQSIFPDIQNNYLNHEWLSQRAILAAKNVDVDEINFQIQQLLPGDLMSFKSIDTVVDENESVNFPIEFLNSLDIPECHHIIFD
;
A
#
# COMPACT_ATOMS: atom_id res chain seq x y z
N MET A 1 23.01 0.46 5.52
CA MET A 1 21.96 1.50 5.40
C MET A 1 22.58 2.78 4.89
N GLY A 2 22.55 3.01 3.58
CA GLY A 2 22.79 4.34 3.03
C GLY A 2 21.50 5.13 3.09
N ARG A 3 21.53 6.35 3.62
CA ARG A 3 20.40 7.29 3.46
C ARG A 3 20.44 7.78 2.01
N TYR A 4 19.42 7.44 1.24
CA TYR A 4 19.27 7.93 -0.13
C TYR A 4 18.69 9.34 -0.08
N ILE A 5 19.52 10.33 -0.39
CA ILE A 5 19.07 11.69 -0.74
C ILE A 5 18.84 11.67 -2.24
N SER A 6 17.62 12.02 -2.68
CA SER A 6 17.35 12.09 -4.12
C SER A 6 18.25 13.14 -4.78
N SER A 7 18.66 12.94 -6.04
CA SER A 7 19.53 13.90 -6.74
C SER A 7 18.97 15.32 -6.75
N ASN A 8 17.65 15.46 -6.71
CA ASN A 8 16.97 16.74 -6.60
C ASN A 8 17.18 17.35 -5.20
N GLU A 9 16.95 16.58 -4.13
CA GLU A 9 17.16 17.03 -2.76
C GLU A 9 18.64 17.39 -2.50
N ALA A 10 19.58 16.62 -3.07
CA ALA A 10 21.02 16.92 -3.02
C ALA A 10 21.36 18.25 -3.70
N ILE A 11 20.85 18.50 -4.92
CA ILE A 11 21.07 19.75 -5.66
C ILE A 11 20.46 20.94 -4.92
N TRP A 12 19.27 20.78 -4.33
CA TRP A 12 18.61 21.84 -3.56
C TRP A 12 19.35 22.19 -2.28
N HIS A 13 19.92 21.19 -1.59
CA HIS A 13 20.83 21.41 -0.46
C HIS A 13 22.14 22.08 -0.88
N ILE A 14 22.74 21.67 -2.00
CA ILE A 14 23.98 22.26 -2.54
C ILE A 14 23.78 23.74 -2.89
N LEU A 15 22.61 24.09 -3.44
CA LEU A 15 22.28 25.45 -3.86
C LEU A 15 21.60 26.29 -2.75
N SER A 16 21.43 25.73 -1.55
CA SER A 16 20.86 26.41 -0.37
C SER A 16 19.49 27.07 -0.62
N PHE A 17 18.66 26.47 -1.47
CA PHE A 17 17.31 26.98 -1.72
C PHE A 17 16.37 26.59 -0.56
N PRO A 18 15.48 27.50 -0.09
CA PRO A 18 14.49 27.16 0.93
C PRO A 18 13.47 26.15 0.35
N ILE A 19 13.45 24.94 0.91
CA ILE A 19 12.63 23.82 0.43
C ILE A 19 11.19 23.90 0.97
N HIS A 20 11.01 24.44 2.18
CA HIS A 20 9.72 24.63 2.84
C HIS A 20 9.85 25.68 3.94
N GLU A 21 8.81 26.47 4.16
CA GLU A 21 8.65 27.35 5.31
C GLU A 21 7.51 26.81 6.19
N ARG A 22 7.77 26.59 7.48
CA ARG A 22 6.77 26.18 8.47
C ARG A 22 6.88 27.13 9.67
N ASP A 23 5.84 27.93 9.91
CA ASP A 23 5.76 28.84 11.07
C ASP A 23 4.58 28.44 11.96
N PRO A 24 4.81 28.08 13.23
CA PRO A 24 6.11 27.88 13.89
C PRO A 24 6.85 26.61 13.41
N ALA A 25 8.18 26.63 13.50
CA ALA A 25 9.01 25.45 13.20
C ALA A 25 8.66 24.29 14.14
N VAL A 26 8.82 23.03 13.74
CA VAL A 26 8.51 21.86 14.59
C VAL A 26 9.77 21.02 14.79
N GLU A 27 10.13 20.70 16.04
CA GLU A 27 11.27 19.86 16.41
C GLU A 27 10.83 18.55 17.07
N HIS A 28 11.57 17.47 16.80
CA HIS A 28 11.22 16.14 17.28
C HIS A 28 11.78 15.88 18.67
N LEU A 29 10.95 15.37 19.58
CA LEU A 29 11.45 14.78 20.82
C LEU A 29 12.05 13.40 20.50
N ALA A 30 13.35 13.24 20.69
CA ALA A 30 14.08 12.02 20.37
C ALA A 30 13.78 10.93 21.42
N ILE A 31 12.80 10.07 21.14
CA ILE A 31 12.41 8.97 22.04
C ILE A 31 13.46 7.85 21.95
N HIS A 32 14.10 7.55 23.08
CA HIS A 32 15.08 6.47 23.22
C HIS A 32 15.12 5.97 24.68
N LEU A 33 15.63 4.77 24.90
CA LEU A 33 15.84 4.22 26.25
C LEU A 33 17.02 4.90 26.96
N GLU A 34 17.16 4.67 28.26
CA GLU A 34 18.31 5.14 29.03
C GLU A 34 19.61 4.57 28.42
N ASN A 35 20.57 5.45 28.12
CA ASN A 35 21.81 5.15 27.39
C ASN A 35 21.63 4.63 25.93
N GLY A 36 20.40 4.69 25.40
CA GLY A 36 20.07 4.30 24.03
C GLY A 36 20.19 5.44 23.01
N GLN A 37 20.92 6.52 23.31
CA GLN A 37 21.04 7.65 22.40
C GLN A 37 21.76 7.23 21.11
N ARG A 38 21.26 7.68 19.95
CA ARG A 38 21.96 7.51 18.68
C ARG A 38 23.16 8.46 18.63
N VAL A 39 24.38 7.89 18.56
CA VAL A 39 25.64 8.64 18.48
C VAL A 39 26.20 8.56 17.06
N TYR A 40 26.69 9.68 16.53
CA TYR A 40 27.44 9.72 15.27
C TYR A 40 28.90 10.04 15.56
N PHE A 41 29.80 9.19 15.06
CA PHE A 41 31.24 9.33 15.21
C PHE A 41 31.84 10.04 14.00
N THR A 42 32.64 11.07 14.24
CA THR A 42 33.54 11.72 13.28
C THR A 42 34.94 11.74 13.88
N GLU A 43 35.99 11.74 13.04
CA GLU A 43 37.39 11.67 13.52
C GLU A 43 37.72 12.72 14.60
N GLU A 44 37.08 13.89 14.54
CA GLU A 44 37.25 14.98 15.49
C GLU A 44 36.48 14.78 16.83
N ASN A 45 35.38 14.03 16.82
CA ASN A 45 34.47 13.93 17.98
C ASN A 45 34.55 12.60 18.73
N VAL A 46 35.28 11.59 18.21
CA VAL A 46 35.31 10.23 18.77
C VAL A 46 35.72 10.22 20.23
N LEU A 47 36.79 10.93 20.59
CA LEU A 47 37.29 10.97 21.97
C LEU A 47 36.28 11.62 22.91
N GLN A 48 35.67 12.74 22.51
CA GLN A 48 34.67 13.42 23.34
C GLN A 48 33.41 12.56 23.53
N ARG A 49 32.89 11.96 22.44
CA ARG A 49 31.70 11.10 22.47
C ARG A 49 31.89 9.79 23.24
N ALA A 50 33.14 9.33 23.40
CA ALA A 50 33.46 8.15 24.20
C ALA A 50 33.39 8.40 25.71
N PHE A 51 33.64 9.64 26.17
CA PHE A 51 33.60 10.01 27.58
C PHE A 51 32.31 10.73 27.99
N GLU A 52 31.63 11.41 27.07
CA GLU A 52 30.42 12.20 27.34
C GLU A 52 29.27 11.80 26.43
N ALA A 53 28.16 11.37 27.05
CA ALA A 53 26.94 11.04 26.32
C ALA A 53 26.36 12.30 25.61
N PRO A 54 25.91 12.19 24.34
CA PRO A 54 25.27 13.30 23.66
C PRO A 54 24.00 13.73 24.39
N LYS A 55 23.85 15.05 24.57
CA LYS A 55 22.57 15.64 24.97
C LYS A 55 21.58 15.47 23.81
N THR A 56 20.44 14.84 24.10
CA THR A 56 19.30 14.71 23.20
C THR A 56 18.17 15.61 23.68
N THR A 57 17.23 15.94 22.78
CA THR A 57 16.03 16.72 23.11
C THR A 57 15.23 16.09 24.26
N LEU A 58 15.21 14.76 24.40
CA LEU A 58 14.60 14.06 25.54
C LEU A 58 15.39 14.20 26.85
N THR A 59 16.71 14.08 26.83
CA THR A 59 17.52 14.26 28.06
C THR A 59 17.49 15.70 28.57
N GLU A 60 17.47 16.67 27.67
CA GLU A 60 17.33 18.08 28.03
C GLU A 60 15.93 18.41 28.53
N PHE A 61 14.91 17.79 27.93
CA PHE A 61 13.54 17.84 28.43
C PHE A 61 13.46 17.37 29.90
N LEU A 62 13.98 16.19 30.22
CA LEU A 62 13.97 15.65 31.59
C LEU A 62 14.77 16.56 32.56
N HIS A 63 15.91 17.08 32.12
CA HIS A 63 16.72 18.02 32.91
C HIS A 63 16.00 19.34 33.19
N CYS A 64 15.28 19.86 32.19
CA CYS A 64 14.49 21.08 32.31
C CYS A 64 13.33 20.89 33.30
N VAL A 65 12.60 19.77 33.20
CA VAL A 65 11.52 19.41 34.15
C VAL A 65 12.06 19.25 35.56
N LYS A 66 13.24 18.67 35.73
CA LYS A 66 13.90 18.52 37.04
C LYS A 66 14.25 19.86 37.71
N ASN A 67 14.67 20.86 36.93
CA ASN A 67 15.07 22.17 37.44
C ASN A 67 13.87 23.13 37.61
N LEU A 68 12.77 22.91 36.90
CA LEU A 68 11.56 23.73 36.95
C LEU A 68 10.52 23.14 37.90
N MET A 69 10.73 23.31 39.21
CA MET A 69 9.84 22.80 40.27
C MET A 69 8.37 23.28 40.16
N PHE A 70 8.08 24.37 39.45
CA PHE A 70 6.70 24.87 39.28
C PHE A 70 5.86 24.04 38.28
N LEU A 71 6.48 23.24 37.42
CA LEU A 71 5.77 22.44 36.41
C LEU A 71 5.27 21.08 36.96
N ALA A 72 5.78 20.62 38.10
CA ALA A 72 5.55 19.27 38.61
C ALA A 72 4.07 18.94 38.96
N ASN A 73 3.19 19.93 39.12
CA ASN A 73 1.83 19.73 39.67
C ASN A 73 0.64 20.02 38.72
N SER A 74 0.85 20.32 37.43
CA SER A 74 -0.26 20.64 36.52
C SER A 74 -0.51 19.56 35.46
N ARG A 75 -1.57 18.74 35.61
CA ARG A 75 -1.96 17.67 34.67
C ARG A 75 -2.35 18.13 33.25
N ARG A 76 -2.60 19.43 33.00
CA ARG A 76 -3.37 19.89 31.83
C ARG A 76 -2.64 20.75 30.79
N HIS A 77 -1.32 20.92 30.83
CA HIS A 77 -0.64 21.87 29.92
C HIS A 77 0.68 21.42 29.28
N TRP A 78 1.06 20.14 29.36
CA TRP A 78 2.37 19.66 28.91
C TRP A 78 2.60 19.78 27.39
N CYS A 79 1.57 19.57 26.57
CA CYS A 79 1.67 19.77 25.12
C CYS A 79 1.85 21.25 24.72
N MET A 80 1.51 22.22 25.57
CA MET A 80 1.62 23.66 25.24
C MET A 80 2.85 24.36 25.84
N VAL A 81 3.37 23.89 26.99
CA VAL A 81 4.46 24.60 27.70
C VAL A 81 5.86 24.25 27.14
N MET A 82 5.98 23.18 26.35
CA MET A 82 7.22 22.78 25.66
C MET A 82 7.49 23.54 24.36
N PHE A 83 6.71 24.57 24.05
CA PHE A 83 6.83 25.34 22.80
C PHE A 83 7.79 26.52 22.87
N HIS A 84 8.56 26.70 23.96
CA HIS A 84 9.29 27.94 24.20
C HIS A 84 10.73 27.81 24.70
N VAL A 85 11.33 26.62 24.88
CA VAL A 85 12.47 26.51 25.82
C VAL A 85 13.77 25.86 25.30
N ILE A 86 13.79 25.15 24.16
CA ILE A 86 15.04 24.50 23.72
C ILE A 86 15.55 25.16 22.45
N SER A 87 16.53 26.07 22.60
CA SER A 87 17.40 26.52 21.52
C SER A 87 18.83 26.25 21.97
N HIS A 88 19.52 25.34 21.27
CA HIS A 88 20.94 25.10 21.50
C HIS A 88 21.75 26.33 21.05
N GLY A 89 22.65 26.77 21.91
CA GLY A 89 23.65 27.81 21.63
C GLY A 89 24.68 27.39 20.59
N THR A 90 24.29 27.39 19.31
CA THR A 90 25.23 27.55 18.19
C THR A 90 25.00 28.92 17.57
N ASN A 91 26.07 29.71 17.46
CA ASN A 91 26.07 31.06 16.89
C ASN A 91 25.16 31.16 15.64
N PRO A 92 24.36 32.23 15.51
CA PRO A 92 23.53 32.42 14.34
C PRO A 92 24.44 32.52 13.11
N VAL A 93 24.34 31.52 12.22
CA VAL A 93 24.88 31.65 10.87
C VAL A 93 24.13 32.81 10.23
N LYS A 94 24.90 33.86 9.90
CA LYS A 94 24.43 35.06 9.21
C LYS A 94 23.93 34.70 7.82
N ASN A 95 22.67 34.32 7.68
CA ASN A 95 21.98 34.38 6.39
C ASN A 95 20.89 35.44 6.48
N GLY A 96 21.04 36.46 5.64
CA GLY A 96 20.38 37.74 5.78
C GLY A 96 18.91 37.69 5.42
N SER A 97 18.06 38.02 6.39
CA SER A 97 16.85 38.85 6.22
C SER A 97 16.22 39.10 7.60
N HIS A 98 16.17 40.38 8.00
CA HIS A 98 15.35 40.98 9.06
C HIS A 98 15.36 40.31 10.45
N GLY A 99 16.13 40.91 11.37
CA GLY A 99 16.32 40.42 12.73
C GLY A 99 15.08 40.44 13.62
N ASN A 100 14.87 39.33 14.32
CA ASN A 100 14.20 39.30 15.62
C ASN A 100 15.15 38.63 16.61
N LYS A 101 15.74 39.41 17.52
CA LYS A 101 16.51 38.88 18.65
C LYS A 101 15.54 38.13 19.59
N GLU A 102 15.80 36.86 19.88
CA GLU A 102 15.02 36.08 20.83
C GLU A 102 15.03 36.75 22.21
N LYS A 103 13.85 36.92 22.82
CA LYS A 103 13.72 37.57 24.14
C LYS A 103 14.01 36.53 25.25
N PRO A 104 14.90 36.83 26.20
CA PRO A 104 15.14 35.96 27.35
C PRO A 104 13.86 35.83 28.18
N HIS A 105 13.62 34.64 28.74
CA HIS A 105 12.46 34.41 29.59
C HIS A 105 12.60 35.25 30.88
N PRO A 106 11.59 36.03 31.29
CA PRO A 106 11.71 37.01 32.39
C PRO A 106 11.96 36.39 33.77
N SER A 107 11.85 35.07 33.90
CA SER A 107 11.93 34.35 35.19
C SER A 107 13.11 33.38 35.32
N ILE A 108 13.85 33.09 34.24
CA ILE A 108 14.86 32.01 34.23
C ILE A 108 16.08 32.44 33.39
N THR A 109 17.26 32.45 34.02
CA THR A 109 18.54 32.74 33.37
C THR A 109 18.97 31.59 32.46
N GLY A 110 19.27 31.89 31.19
CA GLY A 110 19.76 30.91 30.20
C GLY A 110 18.69 30.25 29.31
N ILE A 111 17.41 30.64 29.44
CA ILE A 111 16.31 30.15 28.60
C ILE A 111 15.78 31.28 27.72
N PHE A 112 15.69 31.02 26.41
CA PHE A 112 15.21 31.97 25.40
C PHE A 112 13.86 31.52 24.84
N LYS A 113 12.99 32.49 24.53
CA LYS A 113 11.68 32.24 23.93
C LYS A 113 11.85 31.78 22.48
N ALA A 114 11.80 30.47 22.24
CA ALA A 114 11.89 29.89 20.90
C ALA A 114 10.55 29.99 20.14
N LYS A 115 10.62 30.14 18.80
CA LYS A 115 9.46 30.13 17.88
C LYS A 115 9.17 28.70 17.34
N THR A 116 9.62 27.67 18.06
CA THR A 116 9.67 26.27 17.62
C THR A 116 8.84 25.37 18.53
N LEU A 117 8.04 24.48 17.93
CA LEU A 117 7.15 23.54 18.60
C LEU A 117 7.81 22.15 18.74
N GLY A 118 7.99 21.65 19.96
CA GLY A 118 8.38 20.25 20.18
C GLY A 118 7.20 19.30 19.93
N ARG A 119 7.36 18.27 19.08
CA ARG A 119 6.34 17.24 18.81
C ARG A 119 6.83 15.84 19.18
N LEU A 120 5.95 15.07 19.84
CA LEU A 120 6.16 13.66 20.15
C LEU A 120 5.75 12.83 18.93
N TYR A 121 6.65 12.00 18.41
CA TYR A 121 6.41 11.21 17.21
C TYR A 121 5.83 9.85 17.53
N THR A 122 5.25 9.22 16.51
CA THR A 122 4.75 7.85 16.62
C THR A 122 5.90 6.88 16.74
N VAL A 123 5.90 6.10 17.82
CA VAL A 123 6.81 4.96 18.02
C VAL A 123 6.03 3.70 17.69
N HIS A 124 6.65 2.79 16.95
CA HIS A 124 6.02 1.54 16.56
C HIS A 124 5.93 0.56 17.76
N PRO A 125 4.81 -0.17 17.94
CA PRO A 125 4.70 -1.24 18.94
C PRO A 125 5.81 -2.31 18.92
N LYS A 126 6.46 -2.58 17.77
CA LYS A 126 7.64 -3.45 17.62
C LYS A 126 8.81 -2.97 18.48
N GLN A 127 8.99 -1.65 18.63
CA GLN A 127 9.94 -1.09 19.58
C GLN A 127 9.31 -1.06 20.98
N ARG A 128 8.96 -2.25 21.51
CA ARG A 128 8.16 -2.44 22.74
C ARG A 128 8.44 -1.41 23.82
N GLU A 129 9.67 -1.38 24.33
CA GLU A 129 10.02 -0.51 25.46
C GLU A 129 9.98 0.99 25.11
N CYS A 130 10.32 1.39 23.88
CA CYS A 130 10.19 2.78 23.44
C CYS A 130 8.73 3.20 23.25
N PHE A 131 7.87 2.28 22.81
CA PHE A 131 6.43 2.50 22.67
C PHE A 131 5.78 2.74 24.05
N TYR A 132 6.09 1.89 25.03
CA TYR A 132 5.59 2.07 26.40
C TYR A 132 6.20 3.30 27.08
N LEU A 133 7.47 3.62 26.84
CA LEU A 133 8.08 4.88 27.28
C LEU A 133 7.33 6.10 26.74
N ARG A 134 6.98 6.10 25.45
CA ARG A 134 6.15 7.16 24.84
C ARG A 134 4.79 7.26 25.53
N LEU A 135 4.13 6.12 25.76
CA LEU A 135 2.83 6.08 26.40
C LEU A 135 2.89 6.68 27.82
N LEU A 136 3.97 6.41 28.56
CA LEU A 136 4.21 7.02 29.88
C LEU A 136 4.52 8.51 29.78
N LEU A 137 5.29 8.97 28.80
CA LEU A 137 5.56 10.40 28.59
C LEU A 137 4.29 11.22 28.29
N VAL A 138 3.27 10.59 27.71
CA VAL A 138 1.96 11.23 27.46
C VAL A 138 1.09 11.26 28.73
N ASN A 139 1.14 10.22 29.55
CA ASN A 139 0.18 10.01 30.65
C ASN A 139 0.73 10.35 32.05
N VAL A 140 2.05 10.32 32.25
CA VAL A 140 2.70 10.57 33.55
C VAL A 140 3.10 12.05 33.66
N PRO A 141 2.59 12.81 34.65
CA PRO A 141 2.94 14.21 34.82
C PRO A 141 4.34 14.38 35.43
N GLY A 142 5.09 15.39 34.96
CA GLY A 142 6.36 15.81 35.54
C GLY A 142 7.50 14.78 35.49
N PRO A 143 7.79 14.14 34.33
CA PRO A 143 8.88 13.18 34.24
C PRO A 143 10.24 13.84 34.49
N THR A 144 10.94 13.43 35.55
CA THR A 144 12.25 13.98 35.93
C THR A 144 13.44 13.08 35.58
N SER A 145 13.19 11.79 35.36
CA SER A 145 14.20 10.80 34.97
C SER A 145 13.55 9.58 34.29
N PHE A 146 14.36 8.74 33.65
CA PHE A 146 13.94 7.44 33.11
C PHE A 146 13.45 6.50 34.22
N GLU A 147 14.04 6.57 35.42
CA GLU A 147 13.62 5.81 36.59
C GLU A 147 12.27 6.29 37.15
N PHE A 148 12.04 7.61 37.16
CA PHE A 148 10.75 8.18 37.59
C PHE A 148 9.60 7.66 36.74
N LEU A 149 9.78 7.56 35.41
CA LEU A 149 8.78 7.01 34.50
C LEU A 149 8.47 5.52 34.77
N ARG A 150 9.43 4.77 35.35
CA ARG A 150 9.24 3.37 35.76
C ARG A 150 8.74 3.22 37.20
N THR A 151 8.57 4.31 37.93
CA THR A 151 8.15 4.28 39.33
C THR A 151 6.65 4.51 39.43
N VAL A 152 5.90 3.48 39.80
CA VAL A 152 4.44 3.57 40.01
C VAL A 152 4.14 3.16 41.45
N ASN A 153 3.40 4.00 42.19
CA ASN A 153 3.05 3.77 43.60
C ASN A 153 4.25 3.49 44.54
N GLY A 154 5.41 4.11 44.26
CA GLY A 154 6.63 3.94 45.06
C GLY A 154 7.43 2.66 44.77
N ARG A 155 7.01 1.85 43.79
CA ARG A 155 7.75 0.68 43.30
C ARG A 155 8.37 0.97 41.94
N VAL A 156 9.67 0.71 41.81
CA VAL A 156 10.38 0.80 40.52
C VAL A 156 10.18 -0.50 39.75
N PHE A 157 9.66 -0.40 38.53
CA PHE A 157 9.48 -1.53 37.62
C PHE A 157 10.70 -1.70 36.70
N ASN A 158 10.95 -2.94 36.27
CA ASN A 158 12.08 -3.24 35.40
C ASN A 158 11.85 -2.74 33.97
N THR A 159 10.62 -2.86 33.47
CA THR A 159 10.21 -2.48 32.11
C THR A 159 9.21 -1.31 32.13
N TYR A 160 9.16 -0.55 31.04
CA TYR A 160 8.14 0.48 30.86
C TYR A 160 6.75 -0.14 30.62
N GLN A 161 6.69 -1.34 30.04
CA GLN A 161 5.45 -2.09 29.85
C GLN A 161 4.75 -2.38 31.18
N ASP A 162 5.51 -2.85 32.18
CA ASP A 162 4.95 -3.19 33.49
C ASP A 162 4.43 -1.94 34.21
N ALA A 163 5.13 -0.80 34.07
CA ALA A 163 4.66 0.47 34.59
C ALA A 163 3.35 0.94 33.91
N CYS A 164 3.22 0.77 32.59
CA CYS A 164 1.95 1.04 31.88
C CYS A 164 0.81 0.14 32.35
N ARG A 165 1.10 -1.14 32.63
CA ARG A 165 0.11 -2.11 33.13
C ARG A 165 -0.38 -1.74 34.52
N GLU A 166 0.52 -1.39 35.42
CA GLU A 166 0.18 -0.95 36.78
C GLU A 166 -0.64 0.35 36.78
N LEU A 167 -0.39 1.24 35.80
CA LEU A 167 -1.17 2.46 35.59
C LEU A 167 -2.51 2.23 34.85
N GLN A 168 -2.86 0.99 34.52
CA GLN A 168 -4.07 0.61 33.77
C GLN A 168 -4.20 1.34 32.42
N LEU A 169 -3.08 1.58 31.74
CA LEU A 169 -3.04 2.24 30.43
C LEU A 169 -3.22 1.26 29.25
N LEU A 170 -3.44 -0.03 29.52
CA LEU A 170 -3.60 -1.10 28.53
C LEU A 170 -5.04 -1.67 28.65
N GLU A 171 -5.70 -1.95 27.54
CA GLU A 171 -7.05 -2.56 27.52
C GLU A 171 -7.04 -3.98 28.09
N ASP A 172 -8.10 -4.34 28.82
CA ASP A 172 -8.28 -5.63 29.47
C ASP A 172 -8.91 -6.64 28.49
N ASP A 173 -8.19 -7.71 28.15
CA ASP A 173 -8.58 -8.77 27.20
C ASP A 173 -9.83 -9.58 27.65
N ASN A 174 -10.44 -9.24 28.79
CA ASN A 174 -11.61 -9.89 29.35
C ASN A 174 -12.82 -9.93 28.39
N HIS A 175 -12.95 -8.95 27.49
CA HIS A 175 -14.01 -8.93 26.49
C HIS A 175 -13.86 -10.03 25.44
N TRP A 176 -12.62 -10.36 25.04
CA TRP A 176 -12.35 -11.45 24.10
C TRP A 176 -12.59 -12.81 24.72
N ASP A 177 -12.29 -12.94 26.02
CA ASP A 177 -12.59 -14.13 26.78
C ASP A 177 -14.10 -14.39 26.86
N LEU A 178 -14.90 -13.38 27.22
CA LEU A 178 -16.36 -13.49 27.25
C LEU A 178 -16.95 -13.80 25.88
N THR A 179 -16.45 -13.15 24.83
CA THR A 179 -16.93 -13.34 23.44
C THR A 179 -16.68 -14.77 22.97
N LEU A 180 -15.50 -15.32 23.24
CA LEU A 180 -15.16 -16.71 22.89
C LEU A 180 -15.90 -17.73 23.77
N ALA A 181 -16.17 -17.41 25.04
CA ALA A 181 -17.00 -18.23 25.92
C ALA A 181 -18.43 -18.39 25.38
N ASP A 182 -19.06 -17.30 24.93
CA ASP A 182 -20.41 -17.33 24.35
C ASP A 182 -20.42 -18.06 23.01
N ALA A 183 -19.40 -17.85 22.17
CA ALA A 183 -19.27 -18.57 20.91
C ALA A 183 -19.09 -20.08 21.12
N ALA A 184 -18.31 -20.49 22.12
CA ALA A 184 -18.11 -21.89 22.46
C ALA A 184 -19.39 -22.64 22.86
N LEU A 185 -20.43 -21.92 23.34
CA LEU A 185 -21.71 -22.51 23.71
C LEU A 185 -22.74 -22.53 22.57
N THR A 186 -22.60 -21.64 21.59
CA THR A 186 -23.67 -21.34 20.63
C THR A 186 -23.29 -21.62 19.17
N SER A 187 -22.01 -21.74 18.86
CA SER A 187 -21.49 -21.76 17.50
C SER A 187 -20.76 -23.05 17.16
N THR A 188 -20.62 -23.32 15.86
CA THR A 188 -19.86 -24.47 15.38
C THR A 188 -18.34 -24.22 15.49
N PRO A 189 -17.50 -25.27 15.61
CA PRO A 189 -16.05 -25.14 15.67
C PRO A 189 -15.45 -24.29 14.53
N ASN A 190 -16.01 -24.40 13.32
CA ASN A 190 -15.59 -23.57 12.19
C ASN A 190 -15.85 -22.08 12.40
N ASN A 191 -17.04 -21.71 12.90
CA ASN A 191 -17.39 -20.32 13.17
C ASN A 191 -16.55 -19.75 14.31
N ILE A 192 -16.22 -20.57 15.32
CA ILE A 192 -15.33 -20.18 16.42
C ILE A 192 -13.91 -19.91 15.88
N ARG A 193 -13.39 -20.74 14.94
CA ARG A 193 -12.10 -20.50 14.28
C ARG A 193 -12.09 -19.21 13.44
N GLN A 194 -13.16 -18.91 12.72
CA GLN A 194 -13.31 -17.65 11.97
C GLN A 194 -13.33 -16.44 12.88
N LEU A 195 -14.14 -16.48 13.95
CA LEU A 195 -14.19 -15.41 14.95
C LEU A 195 -12.82 -15.18 15.58
N PHE A 196 -12.10 -16.25 15.92
CA PHE A 196 -10.75 -16.16 16.47
C PHE A 196 -9.75 -15.54 15.49
N ALA A 197 -9.79 -15.92 14.20
CA ALA A 197 -8.94 -15.30 13.17
C ALA A 197 -9.24 -13.80 13.00
N ILE A 198 -10.51 -13.39 13.07
CA ILE A 198 -10.89 -11.96 13.05
C ILE A 198 -10.31 -11.24 14.28
N ILE A 199 -10.50 -11.77 15.49
CA ILE A 199 -9.96 -11.18 16.72
C ILE A 199 -8.44 -11.00 16.63
N LEU A 200 -7.71 -12.00 16.12
CA LEU A 200 -6.26 -11.91 15.93
C LEU A 200 -5.86 -10.81 14.93
N THR A 201 -6.55 -10.76 13.78
CA THR A 201 -6.18 -9.88 12.67
C THR A 201 -6.62 -8.43 12.86
N THR A 202 -7.76 -8.19 13.53
CA THR A 202 -8.34 -6.85 13.66
C THR A 202 -8.17 -6.22 15.03
N CYS A 203 -8.04 -7.02 16.09
CA CYS A 203 -8.12 -6.53 17.47
C CYS A 203 -6.82 -6.71 18.29
N TYR A 204 -5.82 -7.43 17.79
CA TYR A 204 -4.49 -7.58 18.40
C TYR A 204 -4.52 -7.88 19.92
N PRO A 205 -5.14 -9.00 20.35
CA PRO A 205 -5.28 -9.32 21.76
C PRO A 205 -3.91 -9.44 22.45
N SER A 206 -3.80 -8.94 23.68
CA SER A 206 -2.52 -8.91 24.38
C SER A 206 -2.05 -10.32 24.81
N GLN A 207 -2.98 -11.26 24.96
CA GLN A 207 -2.76 -12.66 25.35
C GLN A 207 -3.38 -13.68 24.38
N ALA A 208 -3.09 -13.57 23.08
CA ALA A 208 -3.57 -14.50 22.04
C ALA A 208 -3.38 -16.00 22.39
N GLN A 209 -2.18 -16.35 22.88
CA GLN A 209 -1.85 -17.73 23.24
C GLN A 209 -2.69 -18.26 24.43
N THR A 210 -3.00 -17.41 25.42
CA THR A 210 -3.84 -17.79 26.56
C THR A 210 -5.27 -18.08 26.11
N LEU A 211 -5.81 -17.28 25.18
CA LEU A 211 -7.14 -17.51 24.60
C LEU A 211 -7.18 -18.82 23.80
N TRP A 212 -6.16 -19.09 22.99
CA TRP A 212 -6.02 -20.36 22.28
C TRP A 212 -6.01 -21.57 23.22
N GLU A 213 -5.15 -21.56 24.24
CA GLU A 213 -5.05 -22.70 25.17
C GLU A 213 -6.37 -22.99 25.89
N LYS A 214 -7.17 -21.96 26.14
CA LYS A 214 -8.48 -22.06 26.80
C LYS A 214 -9.57 -22.63 25.88
N TYR A 215 -9.59 -22.24 24.60
CA TYR A 215 -10.68 -22.56 23.66
C TYR A 215 -10.33 -23.57 22.56
N LYS A 216 -9.08 -24.05 22.48
CA LYS A 216 -8.62 -24.98 21.43
C LYS A 216 -9.47 -26.25 21.30
N ASN A 217 -10.02 -26.77 22.40
CA ASN A 217 -10.86 -27.98 22.37
C ASN A 217 -12.16 -27.72 21.59
N CYS A 218 -12.83 -26.61 21.89
CA CYS A 218 -14.04 -26.17 21.18
C CYS A 218 -13.77 -25.92 19.69
N MET A 219 -12.59 -25.38 19.36
CA MET A 219 -12.16 -25.17 17.98
C MET A 219 -11.71 -26.44 17.24
N THR A 220 -11.56 -27.58 17.92
CA THR A 220 -11.03 -28.84 17.34
C THR A 220 -12.08 -29.97 17.38
N GLU A 221 -13.27 -29.71 17.91
CA GLU A 221 -14.29 -30.74 18.15
C GLU A 221 -14.77 -31.42 16.86
N ASP A 222 -14.91 -30.68 15.76
CA ASP A 222 -15.31 -31.22 14.46
C ASP A 222 -14.25 -32.15 13.86
N ILE A 223 -12.97 -31.81 14.01
CA ILE A 223 -11.82 -32.64 13.63
C ILE A 223 -11.82 -33.95 14.45
N LEU A 224 -12.09 -33.87 15.76
CA LEU A 224 -12.21 -35.03 16.63
C LEU A 224 -13.35 -35.96 16.21
N HIS A 225 -14.51 -35.38 15.92
CA HIS A 225 -15.66 -36.14 15.46
C HIS A 225 -15.36 -36.85 14.13
N ARG A 226 -14.74 -36.16 13.16
CA ARG A 226 -14.33 -36.73 11.86
C ARG A 226 -13.36 -37.91 12.01
N ILE A 227 -12.36 -37.80 12.89
CA ILE A 227 -11.37 -38.85 13.12
C ILE A 227 -11.99 -40.07 13.81
N ARG A 228 -12.87 -39.86 14.79
CA ARG A 228 -13.59 -40.95 15.47
C ARG A 228 -14.47 -41.75 14.51
N GLN A 229 -15.12 -41.08 13.57
CA GLN A 229 -15.91 -41.74 12.52
C GLN A 229 -15.02 -42.54 11.55
N THR A 230 -13.88 -41.99 11.17
CA THR A 230 -12.96 -42.62 10.21
C THR A 230 -12.28 -43.86 10.79
N ASN A 231 -11.88 -43.81 12.06
CA ASN A 231 -11.15 -44.89 12.73
C ASN A 231 -12.03 -45.93 13.43
N GLN A 232 -13.37 -45.79 13.37
CA GLN A 232 -14.34 -46.67 14.06
C GLN A 232 -14.03 -46.88 15.56
N SER A 233 -13.42 -45.89 16.20
CA SER A 233 -12.96 -45.94 17.59
C SER A 233 -13.47 -44.71 18.34
N GLN A 234 -14.34 -44.95 19.32
CA GLN A 234 -14.90 -43.89 20.18
C GLN A 234 -13.95 -43.48 21.31
N ASN A 235 -12.84 -44.20 21.52
CA ASN A 235 -11.95 -44.01 22.67
C ASN A 235 -10.74 -43.09 22.36
N ILE A 236 -10.77 -42.37 21.23
CA ILE A 236 -9.74 -41.40 20.85
C ILE A 236 -10.04 -40.07 21.53
N ASP A 237 -9.08 -39.56 22.30
CA ASP A 237 -9.11 -38.21 22.87
C ASP A 237 -8.35 -37.21 21.97
N TYR A 238 -8.35 -35.92 22.31
CA TYR A 238 -7.63 -34.91 21.54
C TYR A 238 -6.12 -35.21 21.46
N THR A 239 -5.57 -35.15 20.24
CA THR A 239 -4.14 -35.37 19.98
C THR A 239 -3.45 -34.08 19.51
N PRO A 240 -2.12 -33.93 19.71
CA PRO A 240 -1.36 -32.79 19.20
C PRO A 240 -1.53 -32.56 17.70
N GLU A 241 -1.69 -33.63 16.92
CA GLU A 241 -1.88 -33.58 15.47
C GLU A 241 -3.20 -32.89 15.08
N MET A 242 -4.23 -33.05 15.92
CA MET A 242 -5.56 -32.45 15.69
C MET A 242 -5.55 -30.96 16.02
N TYR A 243 -4.84 -30.56 17.07
CA TYR A 243 -4.62 -29.15 17.37
C TYR A 243 -3.77 -28.48 16.28
N ASN A 244 -2.80 -29.20 15.72
CA ASN A 244 -2.02 -28.71 14.59
C ASN A 244 -2.90 -28.48 13.35
N GLU A 245 -3.82 -29.40 13.05
CA GLU A 245 -4.79 -29.23 11.95
C GLU A 245 -5.70 -28.01 12.19
N ALA A 246 -6.19 -27.79 13.42
CA ALA A 246 -6.96 -26.60 13.76
C ALA A 246 -6.14 -25.31 13.60
N LEU A 247 -4.86 -25.30 13.99
CA LEU A 247 -3.95 -24.16 13.79
C LEU A 247 -3.71 -23.89 12.30
N VAL A 248 -3.60 -24.92 11.45
CA VAL A 248 -3.49 -24.74 9.99
C VAL A 248 -4.71 -23.99 9.45
N LEU A 249 -5.93 -24.42 9.82
CA LEU A 249 -7.17 -23.78 9.38
C LEU A 249 -7.28 -22.32 9.86
N ILE A 250 -6.84 -22.03 11.08
CA ILE A 250 -6.83 -20.65 11.60
C ILE A 250 -5.79 -19.81 10.86
N GLU A 251 -4.61 -20.35 10.59
CA GLU A 251 -3.58 -19.64 9.83
C GLU A 251 -4.02 -19.34 8.40
N ASP A 252 -4.71 -20.27 7.73
CA ASP A 252 -5.27 -20.04 6.40
C ASP A 252 -6.27 -18.87 6.40
N LEU A 253 -7.09 -18.75 7.47
CA LEU A 253 -8.01 -17.63 7.65
C LEU A 253 -7.27 -16.32 7.93
N CYS A 254 -6.22 -16.33 8.76
CA CYS A 254 -5.39 -15.14 9.01
C CYS A 254 -4.70 -14.67 7.73
N VAL A 255 -4.10 -15.59 6.97
CA VAL A 255 -3.47 -15.26 5.67
C VAL A 255 -4.50 -14.72 4.68
N LEU A 256 -5.72 -15.28 4.66
CA LEU A 256 -6.80 -14.75 3.83
C LEU A 256 -7.20 -13.32 4.19
N ILE A 257 -7.25 -12.98 5.50
CA ILE A 257 -7.73 -11.69 5.98
C ILE A 257 -6.65 -10.61 5.93
N SER A 258 -5.42 -10.93 6.32
CA SER A 258 -4.35 -9.95 6.57
C SER A 258 -3.02 -10.29 5.89
N ASN A 259 -2.94 -11.40 5.17
CA ASN A 259 -1.72 -11.89 4.51
C ASN A 259 -0.52 -12.08 5.47
N LEU A 260 -0.79 -12.32 6.76
CA LEU A 260 0.22 -12.54 7.78
C LEU A 260 0.05 -13.92 8.47
N PRO A 261 1.15 -14.63 8.74
CA PRO A 261 1.12 -15.94 9.40
C PRO A 261 0.81 -15.86 10.90
N LEU A 262 0.43 -16.98 11.52
CA LEU A 262 0.00 -17.03 12.93
C LEU A 262 1.08 -16.53 13.91
N ASN A 263 2.36 -16.74 13.60
CA ASN A 263 3.46 -16.29 14.46
C ASN A 263 3.49 -14.76 14.67
N HIS A 264 2.92 -14.01 13.72
CA HIS A 264 2.85 -12.55 13.79
C HIS A 264 1.90 -12.10 14.92
N TYR A 265 0.91 -12.93 15.24
CA TYR A 265 -0.12 -12.66 16.24
C TYR A 265 0.21 -13.24 17.62
N GLY A 266 1.46 -13.66 17.86
CA GLY A 266 1.87 -14.27 19.13
C GLY A 266 1.35 -15.70 19.35
N MET A 267 0.98 -16.38 18.26
CA MET A 267 0.52 -17.77 18.25
C MET A 267 1.61 -18.73 17.74
N PRO A 268 1.59 -20.02 18.10
CA PRO A 268 2.52 -21.00 17.56
C PRO A 268 2.27 -21.22 16.06
N SER A 269 3.32 -21.25 15.25
CA SER A 269 3.23 -21.66 13.85
C SER A 269 2.82 -23.12 13.75
N PRO A 270 1.82 -23.47 12.92
CA PRO A 270 1.49 -24.86 12.66
C PRO A 270 2.63 -25.56 11.91
N ASN A 271 2.84 -26.83 12.22
CA ASN A 271 3.73 -27.69 11.46
C ASN A 271 3.05 -28.08 10.15
N ARG A 272 3.43 -27.42 9.06
CA ARG A 272 2.99 -27.76 7.69
C ARG A 272 4.08 -28.56 6.96
N PRO A 273 3.74 -29.62 6.22
CA PRO A 273 4.58 -30.06 5.11
C PRO A 273 4.59 -28.97 4.03
N ALA A 274 5.76 -28.67 3.45
CA ALA A 274 5.97 -27.56 2.49
C ALA A 274 5.07 -27.57 1.25
N THR A 275 4.34 -28.66 1.00
CA THR A 275 3.35 -28.83 -0.07
C THR A 275 2.07 -28.02 0.11
N ASP A 276 1.69 -27.60 1.32
CA ASP A 276 0.34 -27.04 1.56
C ASP A 276 0.23 -25.52 1.33
N LEU A 277 1.29 -24.72 1.51
CA LEU A 277 1.31 -23.28 1.15
C LEU A 277 1.17 -23.05 -0.37
N VAL A 278 1.64 -24.02 -1.16
CA VAL A 278 1.50 -24.04 -2.62
C VAL A 278 0.05 -24.29 -3.05
N ASN A 279 -0.77 -24.93 -2.20
CA ASN A 279 -2.12 -25.36 -2.56
C ASN A 279 -3.16 -24.24 -2.51
N THR A 280 -3.06 -23.22 -1.65
CA THR A 280 -4.16 -22.24 -1.49
C THR A 280 -4.30 -21.29 -2.68
N ASP A 281 -3.21 -20.67 -3.16
CA ASP A 281 -3.22 -19.83 -4.36
C ASP A 281 -3.56 -20.65 -5.61
N LEU A 282 -3.00 -21.87 -5.70
CA LEU A 282 -3.25 -22.78 -6.80
C LEU A 282 -4.70 -23.29 -6.82
N GLN A 283 -5.30 -23.53 -5.66
CA GLN A 283 -6.70 -23.94 -5.56
C GLN A 283 -7.61 -22.80 -5.97
N ARG A 284 -7.31 -21.55 -5.59
CA ARG A 284 -8.04 -20.35 -6.06
C ARG A 284 -8.00 -20.24 -7.59
N GLU A 285 -6.81 -20.35 -8.19
CA GLU A 285 -6.64 -20.27 -9.65
C GLU A 285 -7.26 -21.47 -10.40
N ASN A 286 -7.47 -22.62 -9.75
CA ASN A 286 -8.17 -23.77 -10.35
C ASN A 286 -9.67 -23.82 -10.04
N GLN A 287 -10.21 -22.83 -9.31
CA GLN A 287 -11.61 -22.81 -8.89
C GLN A 287 -12.52 -22.15 -9.93
N TYR A 288 -12.34 -22.50 -11.21
CA TYR A 288 -13.19 -22.03 -12.30
C TYR A 288 -14.12 -23.13 -12.81
N ASP A 289 -15.36 -22.77 -13.16
CA ASP A 289 -16.34 -23.71 -13.67
C ASP A 289 -16.03 -24.05 -15.14
N HIS A 290 -15.36 -25.19 -15.34
CA HIS A 290 -15.03 -25.73 -16.65
C HIS A 290 -16.26 -25.89 -17.57
N GLY A 291 -17.45 -26.19 -17.02
CA GLY A 291 -18.68 -26.36 -17.80
C GLY A 291 -19.17 -25.03 -18.37
N SER A 292 -19.17 -23.97 -17.55
CA SER A 292 -19.54 -22.63 -18.00
C SER A 292 -18.56 -22.08 -19.06
N LEU A 293 -17.24 -22.26 -18.85
CA LEU A 293 -16.22 -21.81 -19.78
C LEU A 293 -16.28 -22.57 -21.12
N ALA A 294 -16.53 -23.87 -21.10
CA ALA A 294 -16.73 -24.65 -22.33
C ALA A 294 -17.95 -24.16 -23.13
N THR A 295 -19.02 -23.78 -22.44
CA THR A 295 -20.21 -23.20 -23.07
C THR A 295 -19.90 -21.84 -23.71
N ILE A 296 -19.09 -21.00 -23.04
CA ILE A 296 -18.65 -19.72 -23.60
C ILE A 296 -17.82 -19.95 -24.86
N ILE A 297 -16.87 -20.90 -24.86
CA ILE A 297 -16.06 -21.24 -26.04
C ILE A 297 -16.95 -21.70 -27.19
N MET A 298 -17.88 -22.63 -26.95
CA MET A 298 -18.79 -23.13 -27.99
C MET A 298 -19.61 -22.01 -28.66
N ASN A 299 -20.01 -21.00 -27.88
CA ASN A 299 -20.80 -19.88 -28.39
C ASN A 299 -19.94 -18.78 -29.03
N SER A 300 -18.71 -18.57 -28.57
CA SER A 300 -17.85 -17.44 -28.99
C SER A 300 -16.89 -17.80 -30.13
N GLU A 301 -16.37 -19.02 -30.18
CA GLU A 301 -15.45 -19.47 -31.24
C GLU A 301 -16.04 -19.31 -32.66
N PRO A 302 -17.34 -19.61 -32.92
CA PRO A 302 -17.94 -19.40 -34.23
C PRO A 302 -18.11 -17.94 -34.63
N LEU A 303 -18.06 -17.01 -33.65
CA LEU A 303 -18.24 -15.57 -33.87
C LEU A 303 -16.92 -14.87 -34.22
N LEU A 304 -15.78 -15.58 -34.14
CA LEU A 304 -14.47 -15.03 -34.49
C LEU A 304 -14.41 -14.70 -35.99
N THR A 305 -13.83 -13.54 -36.31
CA THR A 305 -13.49 -13.20 -37.70
C THR A 305 -12.40 -14.13 -38.23
N ALA A 306 -12.22 -14.18 -39.55
CA ALA A 306 -11.17 -15.02 -40.15
C ALA A 306 -9.76 -14.68 -39.62
N GLU A 307 -9.46 -13.40 -39.40
CA GLU A 307 -8.19 -12.95 -38.81
C GLU A 307 -8.06 -13.43 -37.35
N GLN A 308 -9.11 -13.27 -36.54
CA GLN A 308 -9.12 -13.69 -35.14
C GLN A 308 -8.99 -15.21 -35.00
N LYS A 309 -9.66 -15.99 -35.86
CA LYS A 309 -9.60 -17.45 -35.84
C LYS A 309 -8.20 -17.98 -36.18
N ILE A 310 -7.52 -17.38 -37.16
CA ILE A 310 -6.13 -17.73 -37.48
C ILE A 310 -5.21 -17.49 -36.27
N ILE A 311 -5.39 -16.37 -35.57
CA ILE A 311 -4.59 -16.04 -34.37
C ILE A 311 -4.90 -17.03 -33.24
N TYR A 312 -6.19 -17.28 -32.98
CA TYR A 312 -6.66 -18.23 -31.98
C TYR A 312 -6.07 -19.63 -32.20
N ASP A 313 -6.24 -20.19 -33.40
CA ASP A 313 -5.76 -21.53 -33.76
C ASP A 313 -4.24 -21.62 -33.60
N ARG A 314 -3.52 -20.57 -34.00
CA ARG A 314 -2.07 -20.49 -33.87
C ARG A 314 -1.60 -20.48 -32.41
N ILE A 315 -2.28 -19.73 -31.55
CA ILE A 315 -1.97 -19.69 -30.10
C ILE A 315 -2.27 -21.04 -29.47
N MET A 316 -3.41 -21.66 -29.78
CA MET A 316 -3.79 -22.98 -29.27
C MET A 316 -2.79 -24.07 -29.71
N LEU A 317 -2.33 -24.03 -30.96
CA LEU A 317 -1.28 -24.92 -31.46
C LEU A 317 0.06 -24.68 -30.77
N ALA A 318 0.44 -23.42 -30.54
CA ALA A 318 1.67 -23.09 -29.84
C ALA A 318 1.63 -23.55 -28.37
N VAL A 319 0.49 -23.38 -27.69
CA VAL A 319 0.25 -23.87 -26.31
C VAL A 319 0.33 -25.39 -26.26
N ALA A 320 -0.32 -26.09 -27.20
CA ALA A 320 -0.21 -27.54 -27.32
C ALA A 320 1.22 -28.01 -27.65
N ALA A 321 2.05 -27.15 -28.22
CA ALA A 321 3.44 -27.42 -28.58
C ALA A 321 4.48 -26.93 -27.55
N GLU A 322 4.06 -26.35 -26.41
CA GLU A 322 4.92 -25.83 -25.33
C GLU A 322 6.01 -24.84 -25.81
N GLN A 323 5.66 -23.91 -26.71
CA GLN A 323 6.62 -22.98 -27.33
C GLN A 323 6.53 -21.55 -26.77
N GLY A 324 7.25 -21.25 -25.67
CA GLY A 324 7.12 -20.08 -24.77
C GLY A 324 7.09 -18.57 -25.17
N GLY A 325 7.13 -17.70 -24.11
CA GLY A 325 6.73 -16.28 -23.89
C GLY A 325 6.02 -15.74 -22.52
N PHE A 326 6.53 -14.61 -21.97
CA PHE A 326 6.15 -13.51 -21.00
C PHE A 326 4.73 -13.16 -20.37
N PHE A 327 4.54 -12.90 -19.01
CA PHE A 327 4.16 -11.62 -18.25
C PHE A 327 4.53 -11.49 -16.74
N TRP A 328 4.78 -10.22 -16.27
CA TRP A 328 5.48 -9.67 -15.06
C TRP A 328 4.93 -9.97 -13.64
N MET A 329 5.80 -10.09 -12.63
CA MET A 329 5.55 -9.73 -11.21
C MET A 329 6.84 -9.62 -10.35
N HIS A 330 6.76 -8.94 -9.19
CA HIS A 330 7.79 -8.69 -8.15
C HIS A 330 8.64 -9.93 -7.75
N PRO A 331 9.80 -9.79 -7.05
CA PRO A 331 10.68 -10.92 -6.75
C PRO A 331 9.90 -12.04 -6.06
N VAL A 332 9.59 -13.07 -6.84
CA VAL A 332 8.79 -14.19 -6.40
C VAL A 332 9.72 -15.09 -5.61
N GLU A 333 9.46 -15.24 -4.31
CA GLU A 333 10.14 -16.29 -3.55
C GLU A 333 9.89 -17.63 -4.25
N PRO A 334 10.91 -18.47 -4.52
CA PRO A 334 10.76 -19.70 -5.29
C PRO A 334 9.69 -20.67 -4.75
N ASN A 335 9.31 -20.49 -3.48
CA ASN A 335 8.34 -21.32 -2.76
C ASN A 335 6.98 -20.65 -2.54
N SER A 336 6.71 -19.47 -3.13
CA SER A 336 5.40 -18.82 -3.03
C SER A 336 4.35 -19.49 -3.93
N GLY A 337 3.06 -19.33 -3.59
CA GLY A 337 1.96 -19.87 -4.39
C GLY A 337 1.90 -19.25 -5.79
N ILE A 338 2.22 -17.96 -5.92
CA ILE A 338 2.45 -17.29 -7.21
C ILE A 338 3.53 -17.99 -8.04
N ALA A 339 4.67 -18.37 -7.45
CA ALA A 339 5.73 -19.09 -8.15
C ALA A 339 5.25 -20.46 -8.65
N ALA A 340 4.34 -21.10 -7.92
CA ALA A 340 3.74 -22.36 -8.34
C ALA A 340 2.74 -22.17 -9.49
N VAL A 341 1.94 -21.10 -9.46
CA VAL A 341 1.05 -20.72 -10.57
C VAL A 341 1.88 -20.47 -11.82
N LEU A 342 2.89 -19.60 -11.74
CA LEU A 342 3.77 -19.27 -12.88
C LEU A 342 4.51 -20.48 -13.45
N ARG A 343 4.93 -21.43 -12.60
CA ARG A 343 5.53 -22.69 -13.05
C ARG A 343 4.57 -23.59 -13.82
N LYS A 344 3.27 -23.52 -13.52
CA LYS A 344 2.23 -24.31 -14.20
C LYS A 344 1.61 -23.59 -15.40
N SER A 345 1.75 -22.28 -15.49
CA SER A 345 1.25 -21.48 -16.62
C SER A 345 1.95 -21.86 -17.91
N SER A 346 1.16 -22.23 -18.93
CA SER A 346 1.65 -22.51 -20.29
C SER A 346 1.54 -21.29 -21.22
N ILE A 347 0.69 -20.33 -20.87
CA ILE A 347 0.47 -19.07 -21.59
C ILE A 347 0.25 -17.94 -20.59
N ILE A 348 0.66 -16.73 -20.96
CA ILE A 348 0.47 -15.50 -20.22
C ILE A 348 0.02 -14.42 -21.23
N ILE A 349 -1.00 -13.63 -20.86
CA ILE A 349 -1.65 -12.60 -21.69
C ILE A 349 -1.53 -11.22 -21.00
N TRP A 350 -1.11 -10.17 -21.73
CA TRP A 350 -0.95 -8.78 -21.26
C TRP A 350 -1.64 -7.93 -22.25
N ASP A 351 -2.80 -7.52 -21.81
CA ASP A 351 -3.52 -6.49 -22.48
C ASP A 351 -2.92 -5.12 -22.19
N GLU A 352 -3.02 -4.23 -23.16
CA GLU A 352 -2.50 -2.86 -23.10
C GLU A 352 -1.02 -2.75 -22.68
N CYS A 353 -0.19 -3.66 -23.22
CA CYS A 353 1.23 -3.72 -22.91
C CYS A 353 2.02 -2.47 -23.35
N THR A 354 1.47 -1.63 -24.23
CA THR A 354 2.18 -0.50 -24.85
C THR A 354 2.59 0.59 -23.86
N MET A 355 1.88 0.69 -22.73
CA MET A 355 2.22 1.59 -21.63
C MET A 355 3.27 1.03 -20.68
N ALA A 356 3.65 -0.25 -20.81
CA ALA A 356 4.60 -0.90 -19.92
C ALA A 356 6.06 -0.52 -20.26
N HIS A 357 6.87 -0.36 -19.20
CA HIS A 357 8.30 -0.15 -19.33
C HIS A 357 9.00 -1.44 -19.80
N LYS A 358 9.97 -1.34 -20.71
CA LYS A 358 10.74 -2.50 -21.23
C LYS A 358 11.38 -3.36 -20.15
N TYR A 359 11.77 -2.76 -19.03
CA TYR A 359 12.36 -3.49 -17.91
C TYR A 359 11.37 -4.44 -17.25
N SER A 360 10.06 -4.17 -17.29
CA SER A 360 9.04 -5.11 -16.82
C SER A 360 9.04 -6.38 -17.68
N LEU A 361 9.18 -6.21 -19.00
CA LEU A 361 9.32 -7.31 -19.97
C LEU A 361 10.62 -8.11 -19.76
N GLU A 362 11.74 -7.43 -19.49
CA GLU A 362 13.06 -8.05 -19.31
C GLU A 362 13.23 -8.72 -17.93
N ALA A 363 12.64 -8.15 -16.88
CA ALA A 363 12.66 -8.73 -15.53
C ALA A 363 11.94 -10.07 -15.52
N LEU A 364 10.74 -10.09 -16.08
CA LEU A 364 9.94 -11.26 -16.27
C LEU A 364 10.66 -12.42 -16.99
N ASN A 365 11.43 -12.12 -18.05
CA ASN A 365 12.19 -13.16 -18.75
C ASN A 365 13.10 -13.90 -17.79
N ARG A 366 13.85 -13.13 -17.01
CA ARG A 366 14.81 -13.65 -16.04
C ARG A 366 14.08 -14.46 -14.98
N THR A 367 13.00 -13.92 -14.41
CA THR A 367 12.20 -14.62 -13.40
C THR A 367 11.68 -15.97 -13.88
N MET A 368 11.12 -16.06 -15.09
CA MET A 368 10.60 -17.33 -15.61
C MET A 368 11.71 -18.33 -15.96
N GLN A 369 12.87 -17.84 -16.44
CA GLN A 369 14.05 -18.67 -16.64
C GLN A 369 14.55 -19.25 -15.32
N ASP A 370 14.56 -18.44 -14.26
CA ASP A 370 14.97 -18.83 -12.92
C ASP A 370 13.97 -19.83 -12.30
N LEU A 371 12.67 -19.52 -12.34
CA LEU A 371 11.61 -20.36 -11.77
C LEU A 371 11.51 -21.74 -12.43
N ASN A 372 11.66 -21.79 -13.76
CA ASN A 372 11.58 -23.04 -14.52
C ASN A 372 12.95 -23.72 -14.71
N SER A 373 14.03 -23.10 -14.21
CA SER A 373 15.41 -23.54 -14.44
C SER A 373 15.69 -23.83 -15.93
N ASN A 374 15.17 -22.97 -16.80
CA ASN A 374 15.14 -23.16 -18.25
C ASN A 374 15.53 -21.87 -18.97
N ASN A 375 16.68 -21.87 -19.66
CA ASN A 375 17.24 -20.70 -20.33
C ASN A 375 16.52 -20.30 -21.63
N LYS A 376 15.47 -21.02 -22.05
CA LYS A 376 14.61 -20.57 -23.15
C LYS A 376 13.92 -19.26 -22.78
N LEU A 377 13.40 -18.54 -23.78
CA LEU A 377 12.57 -17.36 -23.53
C LEU A 377 11.43 -17.75 -22.56
N PHE A 378 11.36 -17.06 -21.42
CA PHE A 378 10.31 -17.22 -20.38
C PHE A 378 10.21 -18.61 -19.81
N GLY A 379 11.34 -19.32 -19.72
CA GLY A 379 11.34 -20.67 -19.18
C GLY A 379 10.42 -21.64 -19.94
N GLY A 380 10.02 -21.32 -21.19
CA GLY A 380 9.21 -22.18 -22.05
C GLY A 380 7.69 -21.91 -22.13
N ALA A 381 7.10 -21.02 -21.34
CA ALA A 381 5.64 -20.71 -21.34
C ALA A 381 5.29 -19.48 -22.19
N ILE A 382 4.21 -19.44 -23.01
CA ILE A 382 3.84 -18.53 -24.16
C ILE A 382 3.35 -17.14 -23.84
N LEU A 383 3.77 -16.14 -24.63
CA LEU A 383 3.45 -14.73 -24.47
C LEU A 383 2.46 -14.30 -25.51
N LEU A 384 1.39 -13.65 -25.08
CA LEU A 384 0.54 -12.86 -25.96
C LEU A 384 0.49 -11.38 -25.53
N LEU A 385 1.19 -10.52 -26.26
CA LEU A 385 1.12 -9.06 -26.10
C LEU A 385 -0.04 -8.52 -26.94
N SER A 386 -0.97 -7.82 -26.32
CA SER A 386 -1.92 -6.94 -27.02
C SER A 386 -1.74 -5.49 -26.62
N GLY A 387 -2.10 -4.60 -27.54
CA GLY A 387 -2.03 -3.14 -27.37
C GLY A 387 -1.84 -2.42 -28.71
N ASP A 388 -2.11 -1.12 -28.71
CA ASP A 388 -1.93 -0.26 -29.88
C ASP A 388 -0.86 0.81 -29.62
N PHE A 389 0.24 0.76 -30.37
CA PHE A 389 1.36 1.72 -30.24
C PHE A 389 1.01 3.14 -30.71
N ARG A 390 -0.22 3.38 -31.18
CA ARG A 390 -0.77 4.73 -31.39
C ARG A 390 -1.30 5.36 -30.10
N GLN A 391 -1.40 4.57 -29.03
CA GLN A 391 -1.79 5.04 -27.70
C GLN A 391 -0.59 5.65 -26.95
N THR A 392 -0.76 5.91 -25.66
CA THR A 392 0.22 6.57 -24.81
C THR A 392 1.50 5.74 -24.65
N LEU A 393 2.64 6.45 -24.58
CA LEU A 393 3.93 5.85 -24.22
C LEU A 393 4.01 5.58 -22.71
N PRO A 394 4.96 4.75 -22.25
CA PRO A 394 5.20 4.56 -20.82
C PRO A 394 5.44 5.89 -20.10
N VAL A 395 4.71 6.11 -19.01
CA VAL A 395 4.85 7.33 -18.20
C VAL A 395 6.12 7.25 -17.38
N ILE A 396 7.10 8.10 -17.67
CA ILE A 396 8.31 8.24 -16.85
C ILE A 396 8.38 9.65 -16.27
N PRO A 397 8.23 9.80 -14.94
CA PRO A 397 8.29 11.10 -14.30
C PRO A 397 9.61 11.84 -14.60
N ARG A 398 9.51 13.09 -15.06
CA ARG A 398 10.65 14.00 -15.31
C ARG A 398 11.64 13.47 -16.35
N SER A 399 11.14 12.69 -17.31
CA SER A 399 11.95 12.12 -18.39
C SER A 399 12.04 13.05 -19.59
N THR A 400 13.04 12.81 -20.44
CA THR A 400 13.10 13.41 -21.76
C THR A 400 12.37 12.51 -22.76
N PHE A 401 11.98 13.07 -23.92
CA PHE A 401 11.40 12.27 -25.01
C PHE A 401 12.28 11.08 -25.43
N ALA A 402 13.61 11.21 -25.34
CA ALA A 402 14.54 10.12 -25.62
C ALA A 402 14.44 8.99 -24.58
N ASP A 403 14.23 9.34 -23.31
CA ASP A 403 14.06 8.38 -22.22
C ASP A 403 12.73 7.62 -22.36
N GLU A 404 11.66 8.31 -22.74
CA GLU A 404 10.34 7.69 -23.02
C GLU A 404 10.42 6.68 -24.18
N ILE A 405 11.07 7.05 -25.28
CA ILE A 405 11.32 6.11 -26.39
C ILE A 405 12.17 4.94 -25.91
N ASN A 406 13.20 5.21 -25.10
CA ASN A 406 14.10 4.17 -24.62
C ASN A 406 13.39 3.19 -23.67
N ALA A 407 12.34 3.63 -22.98
CA ALA A 407 11.50 2.80 -22.12
C ALA A 407 10.49 1.93 -22.86
N CYS A 408 10.15 2.28 -24.10
CA CYS A 408 9.17 1.53 -24.88
C CYS A 408 9.60 0.07 -25.07
N LEU A 409 8.62 -0.85 -25.09
CA LEU A 409 8.85 -2.27 -25.32
C LEU A 409 9.67 -2.57 -26.59
N LYS A 410 9.47 -1.77 -27.65
CA LYS A 410 10.21 -1.88 -28.93
C LYS A 410 11.71 -1.71 -28.79
N GLN A 411 12.18 -1.04 -27.74
CA GLN A 411 13.60 -0.83 -27.47
C GLN A 411 14.25 -1.99 -26.69
N SER A 412 13.45 -2.95 -26.19
CA SER A 412 14.00 -4.14 -25.53
C SER A 412 14.74 -5.03 -26.52
N PHE A 413 15.81 -5.69 -26.06
CA PHE A 413 16.49 -6.73 -26.84
C PHE A 413 15.57 -7.91 -27.17
N LEU A 414 14.55 -8.14 -26.33
CA LEU A 414 13.56 -9.20 -26.46
C LEU A 414 12.58 -8.95 -27.62
N TRP A 415 12.41 -7.69 -28.03
CA TRP A 415 11.48 -7.33 -29.09
C TRP A 415 11.84 -7.94 -30.45
N ARG A 416 13.12 -8.30 -30.66
CA ARG A 416 13.60 -8.94 -31.89
C ARG A 416 13.03 -10.34 -32.12
N SER A 417 12.58 -10.98 -31.05
CA SER A 417 11.99 -12.33 -31.08
C SER A 417 10.46 -12.28 -31.17
N VAL A 418 9.86 -11.09 -31.19
CA VAL A 418 8.41 -10.92 -31.22
C VAL A 418 7.89 -11.10 -32.64
N GLU A 419 6.95 -12.01 -32.79
CA GLU A 419 6.17 -12.12 -34.01
C GLU A 419 4.95 -11.21 -33.95
N THR A 420 4.77 -10.37 -34.97
CA THR A 420 3.67 -9.39 -35.00
C THR A 420 2.48 -9.94 -35.76
N LEU A 421 1.34 -10.04 -35.06
CA LEU A 421 0.03 -10.31 -35.66
C LEU A 421 -0.75 -8.99 -35.71
N ARG A 422 -1.55 -8.78 -36.75
CA ARG A 422 -2.32 -7.55 -36.94
C ARG A 422 -3.78 -7.86 -37.15
N LEU A 423 -4.64 -7.16 -36.43
CA LEU A 423 -6.08 -7.12 -36.64
C LEU A 423 -6.40 -5.85 -37.44
N THR A 424 -7.14 -5.99 -38.54
CA THR A 424 -7.50 -4.86 -39.41
C THR A 424 -8.99 -4.50 -39.34
N ILE A 425 -9.82 -5.45 -38.89
CA ILE A 425 -11.28 -5.27 -38.80
C ILE A 425 -11.64 -4.54 -37.50
N ASN A 426 -12.24 -3.35 -37.62
CA ASN A 426 -12.78 -2.62 -36.48
C ASN A 426 -14.19 -3.11 -36.13
N MET A 427 -14.27 -4.06 -35.20
CA MET A 427 -15.54 -4.64 -34.74
C MET A 427 -16.48 -3.59 -34.13
N ARG A 428 -15.96 -2.51 -33.52
CA ARG A 428 -16.80 -1.46 -32.91
C ARG A 428 -17.64 -0.74 -33.97
N VAL A 429 -17.06 -0.46 -35.14
CA VAL A 429 -17.78 0.13 -36.27
C VAL A 429 -18.73 -0.88 -36.90
N GLN A 430 -18.28 -2.12 -37.10
CA GLN A 430 -19.08 -3.15 -37.76
C GLN A 430 -20.33 -3.55 -36.96
N LEU A 431 -20.27 -3.52 -35.63
CA LEU A 431 -21.40 -3.85 -34.77
C LEU A 431 -22.43 -2.72 -34.66
N GLN A 432 -21.99 -1.46 -34.82
CA GLN A 432 -22.87 -0.28 -34.70
C GLN A 432 -23.70 -0.02 -35.97
N ASN A 433 -23.33 -0.59 -37.12
CA ASN A 433 -24.00 -0.38 -38.43
C ASN A 433 -24.26 1.11 -38.77
N ASP A 434 -23.44 2.02 -38.22
CA ASP A 434 -23.57 3.46 -38.40
C ASP A 434 -22.49 3.96 -39.39
N PRO A 435 -22.88 4.51 -40.56
CA PRO A 435 -21.94 5.10 -41.51
C PRO A 435 -21.07 6.22 -40.91
N SER A 436 -21.58 6.94 -39.90
CA SER A 436 -20.84 8.01 -39.23
C SER A 436 -19.68 7.46 -38.39
N ALA A 437 -19.85 6.29 -37.76
CA ALA A 437 -18.82 5.61 -36.99
C ALA A 437 -17.65 5.15 -37.87
N GLN A 438 -17.92 4.76 -39.12
CA GLN A 438 -16.86 4.42 -40.08
C GLN A 438 -16.02 5.64 -40.43
N ILE A 439 -16.67 6.76 -40.78
CA ILE A 439 -15.97 8.01 -41.11
C ILE A 439 -15.11 8.48 -39.92
N PHE A 440 -15.67 8.46 -38.71
CA PHE A 440 -14.95 8.82 -37.50
C PHE A 440 -13.75 7.89 -37.23
N SER A 441 -13.91 6.58 -37.38
CA SER A 441 -12.82 5.61 -37.23
C SER A 441 -11.69 5.84 -38.24
N GLU A 442 -12.01 6.18 -39.50
CA GLU A 442 -11.02 6.49 -40.51
C GLU A 442 -10.26 7.78 -40.18
N GLN A 443 -10.97 8.82 -39.69
CA GLN A 443 -10.34 10.06 -39.22
C GLN A 443 -9.38 9.81 -38.05
N LEU A 444 -9.78 9.00 -37.05
CA LEU A 444 -8.92 8.60 -35.94
C LEU A 444 -7.66 7.86 -36.42
N LEU A 445 -7.80 6.96 -37.39
CA LEU A 445 -6.65 6.26 -37.98
C LEU A 445 -5.73 7.21 -38.75
N HIS A 446 -6.25 8.23 -39.42
CA HIS A 446 -5.42 9.25 -40.08
C HIS A 446 -4.59 10.05 -39.06
N ILE A 447 -5.19 10.43 -37.93
CA ILE A 447 -4.50 11.09 -36.81
C ILE A 447 -3.42 10.17 -36.25
N GLY A 448 -3.78 8.96 -35.83
CA GLY A 448 -2.85 8.03 -35.16
C GLY A 448 -1.72 7.52 -36.05
N ASN A 449 -1.88 7.54 -37.38
CA ASN A 449 -0.80 7.21 -38.33
C ASN A 449 0.05 8.44 -38.74
N GLY A 450 -0.22 9.63 -38.18
CA GLY A 450 0.52 10.85 -38.49
C GLY A 450 0.34 11.35 -39.93
N LYS A 451 -0.82 11.07 -40.55
CA LYS A 451 -1.11 11.47 -41.94
C LYS A 451 -1.68 12.89 -42.07
N ILE A 452 -1.99 13.55 -40.96
CA ILE A 452 -2.48 14.93 -40.93
C ILE A 452 -1.29 15.89 -40.87
N GLU A 453 -1.29 16.88 -41.75
CA GLU A 453 -0.23 17.90 -41.80
C GLU A 453 -0.20 18.74 -40.51
N LEU A 454 1.02 18.95 -40.01
CA LEU A 454 1.28 19.79 -38.86
C LEU A 454 1.33 21.26 -39.29
N GLN A 455 0.70 22.14 -38.52
CA GLN A 455 0.85 23.57 -38.71
C GLN A 455 2.29 23.99 -38.40
N LEU A 456 2.96 24.63 -39.36
CA LEU A 456 4.38 25.04 -39.28
C LEU A 456 4.74 25.85 -38.03
N ASN A 457 3.80 26.63 -37.50
CA ASN A 457 4.08 27.57 -36.40
C ASN A 457 3.81 26.99 -35.01
N THR A 458 2.88 26.05 -34.89
CA THR A 458 2.38 25.53 -33.59
C THR A 458 2.72 24.07 -33.36
N GLN A 459 3.13 23.34 -34.40
CA GLN A 459 3.23 21.87 -34.41
C GLN A 459 1.93 21.16 -33.99
N CYS A 460 0.79 21.85 -34.08
CA CYS A 460 -0.53 21.28 -33.82
C CYS A 460 -1.13 20.72 -35.11
N ILE A 461 -1.98 19.70 -34.98
CA ILE A 461 -2.89 19.28 -36.04
C ILE A 461 -4.13 20.17 -36.07
N LYS A 462 -4.73 20.35 -37.25
CA LYS A 462 -6.08 20.89 -37.38
C LYS A 462 -7.05 19.71 -37.48
N LEU A 463 -7.99 19.60 -36.53
CA LEU A 463 -9.04 18.58 -36.59
C LEU A 463 -10.03 18.89 -37.72
N PRO A 464 -10.59 17.88 -38.41
CA PRO A 464 -11.69 18.07 -39.37
C PRO A 464 -12.90 18.75 -38.72
N ASP A 465 -13.62 19.60 -39.47
CA ASP A 465 -14.75 20.38 -38.93
C ASP A 465 -15.92 19.48 -38.44
N ASN A 466 -16.00 18.23 -38.92
CA ASN A 466 -16.99 17.24 -38.51
C ASN A 466 -16.46 16.23 -37.47
N PHE A 467 -15.28 16.46 -36.88
CA PHE A 467 -14.63 15.51 -35.99
C PHE A 467 -15.23 15.50 -34.58
N CYS A 468 -15.56 16.69 -34.06
CA CYS A 468 -16.17 16.84 -32.74
C CYS A 468 -17.02 18.11 -32.68
N THR A 469 -17.96 18.13 -31.74
CA THR A 469 -18.67 19.35 -31.36
C THR A 469 -17.84 20.10 -30.33
N VAL A 470 -17.43 21.32 -30.65
CA VAL A 470 -16.67 22.18 -29.74
C VAL A 470 -17.66 23.01 -28.91
N VAL A 471 -17.55 22.91 -27.59
CA VAL A 471 -18.31 23.69 -26.62
C VAL A 471 -17.47 24.84 -26.06
N GLN A 472 -18.12 25.89 -25.55
CA GLN A 472 -17.42 27.10 -25.08
C GLN A 472 -16.84 26.95 -23.67
N ASP A 473 -17.50 26.19 -22.81
CA ASP A 473 -17.09 26.01 -21.41
C ASP A 473 -17.39 24.60 -20.84
N LYS A 474 -16.85 24.33 -19.65
CA LYS A 474 -17.00 23.05 -18.94
C LYS A 474 -18.46 22.79 -18.53
N ASN A 475 -19.26 23.81 -18.26
CA ASN A 475 -20.65 23.64 -17.82
C ASN A 475 -21.53 23.18 -18.99
N GLU A 476 -21.33 23.75 -20.17
CA GLU A 476 -21.99 23.32 -21.41
C GLU A 476 -21.63 21.86 -21.73
N LEU A 477 -20.36 21.46 -21.52
CA LEU A 477 -19.94 20.06 -21.65
C LEU A 477 -20.71 19.15 -20.68
N ILE A 478 -20.75 19.49 -19.39
CA ILE A 478 -21.47 18.71 -18.37
C ILE A 478 -22.95 18.60 -18.72
N GLN A 479 -23.59 19.71 -19.11
CA GLN A 479 -25.02 19.74 -19.41
C GLN A 479 -25.35 18.96 -20.71
N SER A 480 -24.45 18.97 -21.70
CA SER A 480 -24.63 18.21 -22.94
C SER A 480 -24.48 16.70 -22.75
N ILE A 481 -23.56 16.25 -21.88
CA ILE A 481 -23.33 14.82 -21.61
C ILE A 481 -24.30 14.29 -20.55
N PHE A 482 -24.52 15.05 -19.48
CA PHE A 482 -25.39 14.69 -18.36
C PHE A 482 -26.60 15.64 -18.23
N PRO A 483 -27.53 15.63 -19.19
CA PRO A 483 -28.73 16.45 -19.11
C PRO A 483 -29.61 16.02 -17.93
N ASP A 484 -30.12 16.98 -17.17
CA ASP A 484 -31.03 16.77 -16.03
C ASP A 484 -30.53 15.72 -15.02
N ILE A 485 -29.24 15.74 -14.71
CA ILE A 485 -28.61 14.78 -13.78
C ILE A 485 -29.33 14.71 -12.42
N GLN A 486 -29.92 15.82 -11.95
CA GLN A 486 -30.67 15.89 -10.70
C GLN A 486 -31.86 14.92 -10.65
N ASN A 487 -32.42 14.55 -11.80
CA ASN A 487 -33.53 13.62 -11.90
C ASN A 487 -33.09 12.19 -12.26
N ASN A 488 -31.93 12.04 -12.91
CA ASN A 488 -31.45 10.76 -13.45
C ASN A 488 -30.34 10.10 -12.62
N TYR A 489 -29.89 10.72 -11.53
CA TYR A 489 -28.76 10.24 -10.71
C TYR A 489 -28.94 8.84 -10.11
N LEU A 490 -30.17 8.33 -10.01
CA LEU A 490 -30.46 6.95 -9.56
C LEU A 490 -30.60 5.94 -10.71
N ASN A 491 -30.55 6.40 -11.97
CA ASN A 491 -30.72 5.54 -13.13
C ASN A 491 -29.35 5.02 -13.60
N HIS A 492 -28.98 3.83 -13.12
CA HIS A 492 -27.71 3.17 -13.45
C HIS A 492 -27.54 2.91 -14.96
N GLU A 493 -28.61 2.56 -15.68
CA GLU A 493 -28.56 2.33 -17.12
C GLU A 493 -28.21 3.63 -17.87
N TRP A 494 -28.84 4.74 -17.48
CA TRP A 494 -28.58 6.05 -18.06
C TRP A 494 -27.16 6.55 -17.76
N LEU A 495 -26.65 6.34 -16.55
CA LEU A 495 -25.30 6.72 -16.15
C LEU A 495 -24.22 5.92 -16.88
N SER A 496 -24.42 4.61 -17.04
CA SER A 496 -23.42 3.69 -17.64
C SER A 496 -23.08 4.00 -19.11
N GLN A 497 -23.96 4.72 -19.81
CA GLN A 497 -23.80 5.07 -21.22
C GLN A 497 -23.01 6.38 -21.45
N ARG A 498 -22.55 7.04 -20.37
CA ARG A 498 -21.98 8.40 -20.42
C ARG A 498 -20.66 8.47 -19.68
N ALA A 499 -19.72 9.22 -20.23
CA ALA A 499 -18.44 9.51 -19.60
C ALA A 499 -17.89 10.85 -20.09
N ILE A 500 -17.15 11.54 -19.22
CA ILE A 500 -16.33 12.70 -19.58
C ILE A 500 -14.87 12.30 -19.33
N LEU A 501 -14.02 12.51 -20.32
CA LEU A 501 -12.59 12.24 -20.24
C LEU A 501 -11.84 13.57 -20.26
N ALA A 502 -10.82 13.70 -19.41
CA ALA A 502 -9.94 14.86 -19.37
C ALA A 502 -8.47 14.43 -19.33
N ALA A 503 -7.58 15.31 -19.81
CA ALA A 503 -6.16 14.99 -19.95
C ALA A 503 -5.37 15.01 -18.61
N LYS A 504 -5.92 15.64 -17.57
CA LYS A 504 -5.26 15.79 -16.27
C LYS A 504 -6.22 15.41 -15.15
N ASN A 505 -5.71 14.78 -14.11
CA ASN A 505 -6.50 14.42 -12.92
C ASN A 505 -7.14 15.65 -12.27
N VAL A 506 -6.43 16.78 -12.17
CA VAL A 506 -6.99 18.04 -11.65
C VAL A 506 -8.26 18.49 -12.40
N ASP A 507 -8.30 18.31 -13.73
CA ASP A 507 -9.48 18.64 -14.53
C ASP A 507 -10.62 17.62 -14.32
N VAL A 508 -10.27 16.33 -14.16
CA VAL A 508 -11.22 15.26 -13.82
C VAL A 508 -11.86 15.53 -12.46
N ASP A 509 -11.06 15.86 -11.44
CA ASP A 509 -11.50 16.14 -10.08
C ASP A 509 -12.39 17.37 -10.02
N GLU A 510 -12.02 18.43 -10.74
CA GLU A 510 -12.84 19.65 -10.83
C GLU A 510 -14.21 19.37 -11.46
N ILE A 511 -14.26 18.61 -12.56
CA ILE A 511 -15.52 18.25 -13.24
C ILE A 511 -16.35 17.32 -12.35
N ASN A 512 -15.73 16.31 -11.74
CA ASN A 512 -16.41 15.39 -10.82
C ASN A 512 -17.00 16.15 -9.64
N PHE A 513 -16.25 17.08 -9.06
CA PHE A 513 -16.74 17.93 -7.97
C PHE A 513 -17.94 18.77 -8.41
N GLN A 514 -17.88 19.41 -9.59
CA GLN A 514 -19.01 20.18 -10.13
C GLN A 514 -20.26 19.31 -10.32
N ILE A 515 -20.11 18.11 -10.88
CA ILE A 515 -21.20 17.15 -11.06
C ILE A 515 -21.78 16.72 -9.70
N GLN A 516 -20.93 16.42 -8.72
CA GLN A 516 -21.36 16.04 -7.36
C GLN A 516 -22.20 17.14 -6.69
N GLN A 517 -21.85 18.42 -6.87
CA GLN A 517 -22.63 19.55 -6.33
C GLN A 517 -24.03 19.67 -6.94
N LEU A 518 -24.27 19.09 -8.13
CA LEU A 518 -25.58 19.10 -8.77
C LEU A 518 -26.50 18.00 -8.23
N LEU A 519 -25.95 16.94 -7.62
CA LEU A 519 -26.71 15.79 -7.15
C LEU A 519 -27.52 16.14 -5.89
N PRO A 520 -28.79 15.69 -5.79
CA PRO A 520 -29.58 15.88 -4.57
C PRO A 520 -29.14 14.89 -3.48
N GLY A 521 -28.77 15.40 -2.31
CA GLY A 521 -28.40 14.60 -1.15
C GLY A 521 -27.46 15.32 -0.20
N ASP A 522 -27.23 14.72 0.97
CA ASP A 522 -26.24 15.23 1.93
C ASP A 522 -24.83 14.80 1.54
N LEU A 523 -23.88 15.73 1.56
CA LEU A 523 -22.48 15.44 1.30
C LEU A 523 -21.90 14.58 2.43
N MET A 524 -21.43 13.38 2.11
CA MET A 524 -20.67 12.53 3.03
C MET A 524 -19.19 12.52 2.65
N SER A 525 -18.33 12.89 3.60
CA SER A 525 -16.88 12.83 3.42
C SER A 525 -16.32 11.54 4.02
N PHE A 526 -15.76 10.68 3.18
CA PHE A 526 -14.98 9.51 3.61
C PHE A 526 -13.50 9.87 3.62
N LYS A 527 -12.82 9.64 4.75
CA LYS A 527 -11.38 9.88 4.87
C LYS A 527 -10.66 8.55 4.70
N SER A 528 -9.73 8.46 3.76
CA SER A 528 -8.79 7.35 3.67
C SER A 528 -7.73 7.46 4.78
N ILE A 529 -7.19 6.31 5.17
CA ILE A 529 -6.03 6.21 6.07
C ILE A 529 -5.00 5.33 5.36
N ASP A 530 -3.99 5.96 4.77
CA ASP A 530 -2.94 5.24 4.07
C ASP A 530 -1.93 4.67 5.08
N THR A 531 -1.70 3.36 5.00
CA THR A 531 -0.80 2.62 5.91
C THR A 531 0.18 1.78 5.10
N VAL A 532 1.45 1.76 5.53
CA VAL A 532 2.47 0.91 4.88
C VAL A 532 2.18 -0.56 5.20
N VAL A 533 2.08 -1.39 4.15
CA VAL A 533 1.82 -2.84 4.29
C VAL A 533 2.98 -3.56 4.99
N ASP A 534 4.23 -3.18 4.70
CA ASP A 534 5.40 -3.60 5.48
C ASP A 534 5.79 -2.52 6.50
N GLU A 535 5.44 -2.78 7.75
CA GLU A 535 5.79 -1.98 8.91
C GLU A 535 7.29 -1.64 9.03
N ASN A 536 8.19 -2.46 8.46
CA ASN A 536 9.63 -2.19 8.47
C ASN A 536 10.02 -1.04 7.52
N GLU A 537 9.20 -0.75 6.51
CA GLU A 537 9.38 0.35 5.58
C GLU A 537 8.70 1.66 6.01
N SER A 538 7.97 1.65 7.14
CA SER A 538 7.34 2.86 7.73
C SER A 538 8.32 4.00 8.04
N VAL A 539 9.61 3.67 8.21
CA VAL A 539 10.69 4.66 8.40
C VAL A 539 11.13 5.27 7.06
N ASN A 540 10.97 4.55 5.96
CA ASN A 540 11.30 4.99 4.60
C ASN A 540 10.14 5.75 3.93
N PHE A 541 8.90 5.41 4.29
CA PHE A 541 7.67 6.02 3.77
C PHE A 541 6.88 6.68 4.91
N PRO A 542 7.28 7.89 5.34
CA PRO A 542 6.58 8.60 6.40
C PRO A 542 5.14 8.93 6.01
N ILE A 543 4.28 9.17 7.00
CA ILE A 543 2.84 9.45 6.77
C ILE A 543 2.64 10.67 5.87
N GLU A 544 3.56 11.64 5.93
CA GLU A 544 3.56 12.81 5.05
C GLU A 544 3.86 12.46 3.59
N PHE A 545 4.67 11.42 3.34
CA PHE A 545 4.90 10.88 1.99
C PHE A 545 3.67 10.09 1.51
N LEU A 546 3.10 9.24 2.37
CA LEU A 546 1.89 8.48 2.03
C LEU A 546 0.71 9.40 1.66
N ASN A 547 0.48 10.44 2.47
CA ASN A 547 -0.54 11.46 2.18
C ASN A 547 -0.24 12.31 0.94
N SER A 548 0.95 12.18 0.34
CA SER A 548 1.30 12.85 -0.92
C SER A 548 1.16 11.93 -2.15
N LEU A 549 0.86 10.64 -1.94
CA LEU A 549 0.61 9.69 -3.01
C LEU A 549 -0.82 9.88 -3.52
N ASP A 550 -0.93 10.37 -4.75
CA ASP A 550 -2.19 10.47 -5.46
C ASP A 550 -2.20 9.34 -6.50
N ILE A 551 -2.73 8.17 -6.10
CA ILE A 551 -2.66 6.95 -6.92
C ILE A 551 -3.73 7.05 -8.01
N PRO A 552 -3.38 7.01 -9.31
CA PRO A 552 -4.32 7.27 -10.41
C PRO A 552 -5.48 6.26 -10.59
N GLU A 553 -5.51 5.18 -9.81
CA GLU A 553 -6.38 4.01 -10.08
C GLU A 553 -7.28 3.58 -8.91
N CYS A 554 -7.25 4.28 -7.77
CA CYS A 554 -8.27 4.06 -6.74
C CYS A 554 -9.54 4.83 -7.12
N HIS A 555 -10.34 4.25 -8.01
CA HIS A 555 -11.76 4.59 -8.05
C HIS A 555 -12.29 4.54 -6.62
N HIS A 556 -12.95 5.61 -6.18
CA HIS A 556 -13.72 5.62 -4.95
C HIS A 556 -14.81 4.54 -5.07
N ILE A 557 -14.47 3.31 -4.68
CA ILE A 557 -15.42 2.21 -4.54
C ILE A 557 -16.29 2.61 -3.35
N ILE A 558 -17.47 3.12 -3.66
CA ILE A 558 -18.55 3.27 -2.71
C ILE A 558 -18.98 1.84 -2.38
N PHE A 559 -18.61 1.36 -1.19
CA PHE A 559 -19.22 0.18 -0.61
C PHE A 559 -20.63 0.59 -0.15
N ASP A 560 -21.66 0.01 -0.77
CA ASP A 560 -22.99 -0.08 -0.19
C ASP A 560 -23.04 -1.10 0.95
#